data_AF-M7T9Z7-F1
#
_entry.id   AF-M7T9Z7-F1
#
_cell.length_a   1.000
_cell.length_b   1.000
_cell.length_c   1.000
_cell.angle_alpha   90.00
_cell.angle_beta   90.00
_cell.angle_gamma   90.00
#
_symmetry.space_group_name_H-M   'P 1'
#
loop_
_entity.id
_entity.type
_entity.pdbx_description
1 polymer ?
#
loop_
_entity_poly.entity_id
_entity_poly.type
_entity_poly.pdbx_seq_one_letter_code
_entity_poly.pdbx_strand_id
1 'polypeptide(L)'
;MMRRIVHNSLNIKAARTYVPYQDLENKAMLVGFLDEPDRFVDHIRRYTNSLTTQMIFGFRTTNPDDPKLKQLYTPCFCIDLIRAQEQEGFSDGLAGYTSGSLLEAGSDTTAATLVGFVQALLCFPEVVKIAQAELDGVCGDRLPDLNDLSDLPYIRGCMKESFRWMPTANLGVPHAVIRDDEYMGYKIPKGAEVVYNVWAVTRDPKRHPDPDRFDPSRWAHDSQTSAEAANNSDATQRDHFLFGAGRRLCQGMHIADRSLFLAISRLLWAFDFRRVVDEATGQEIVPDMRDLTEGNFVQPKPFQANIVPRSAEKAERVRAEWGKMGELLDGEDQWKAIPEGMVWRDYEPVGRQAIVV
;
A
#
# COMPACT_ATOMS: atom_id res chain seq x y z
N MET A 1 -19.11 9.88 16.77
CA MET A 1 -19.65 8.57 16.31
C MET A 1 -18.86 7.38 16.88
N MET A 2 -17.53 7.30 16.67
CA MET A 2 -16.69 6.19 17.18
C MET A 2 -16.82 5.94 18.69
N ARG A 3 -16.76 6.99 19.53
CA ARG A 3 -16.94 6.87 20.99
C ARG A 3 -18.24 6.18 21.38
N ARG A 4 -19.33 6.40 20.63
CA ARG A 4 -20.63 5.76 20.87
C ARG A 4 -20.59 4.27 20.51
N ILE A 5 -19.90 3.91 19.43
CA ILE A 5 -19.73 2.51 18.99
C ILE A 5 -18.91 1.75 20.04
N VAL A 6 -17.74 2.27 20.43
CA VAL A 6 -16.88 1.66 21.45
C VAL A 6 -17.61 1.52 22.78
N HIS A 7 -18.34 2.56 23.21
CA HIS A 7 -19.14 2.49 24.43
C HIS A 7 -20.24 1.42 24.36
N ASN A 8 -20.88 1.24 23.20
CA ASN A 8 -21.89 0.20 23.03
C ASN A 8 -21.30 -1.22 23.04
N SER A 9 -20.07 -1.39 22.52
CA SER A 9 -19.37 -2.69 22.51
C SER A 9 -18.72 -3.05 23.85
N LEU A 10 -18.53 -2.09 24.75
CA LEU A 10 -17.88 -2.30 26.06
C LEU A 10 -18.79 -1.99 27.26
N ASN A 11 -20.08 -1.71 27.05
CA ASN A 11 -21.02 -1.45 28.15
C ASN A 11 -21.26 -2.70 29.01
N ILE A 12 -21.95 -2.53 30.13
CA ILE A 12 -22.20 -3.61 31.11
C ILE A 12 -22.91 -4.84 30.52
N LYS A 13 -23.71 -4.68 29.45
CA LYS A 13 -24.39 -5.78 28.78
C LYS A 13 -23.42 -6.55 27.88
N ALA A 14 -22.59 -5.84 27.11
CA ALA A 14 -21.54 -6.45 26.28
C ALA A 14 -20.41 -7.06 27.13
N ALA A 15 -20.04 -6.44 28.25
CA ALA A 15 -19.05 -7.00 29.18
C ALA A 15 -19.41 -8.41 29.65
N ARG A 16 -20.70 -8.71 29.85
CA ARG A 16 -21.18 -10.05 30.24
C ARG A 16 -20.92 -11.10 29.15
N THR A 17 -20.87 -10.72 27.88
CA THR A 17 -20.59 -11.68 26.79
C THR A 17 -19.12 -12.07 26.72
N TYR A 18 -18.22 -11.31 27.37
CA TYR A 18 -16.78 -11.61 27.42
C TYR A 18 -16.36 -12.43 28.64
N VAL A 19 -17.26 -12.69 29.59
CA VAL A 19 -17.00 -13.51 30.80
C VAL A 19 -16.38 -14.88 30.47
N PRO A 20 -16.82 -15.61 29.41
CA PRO A 20 -16.17 -16.88 29.05
C PRO A 20 -14.68 -16.73 28.73
N TYR A 21 -14.27 -15.65 28.05
CA TYR A 21 -12.85 -15.38 27.77
C TYR A 21 -12.10 -15.00 29.06
N GLN A 22 -12.71 -14.16 29.91
CA GLN A 22 -12.12 -13.76 31.19
C GLN A 22 -11.86 -14.97 32.09
N ASP A 23 -12.85 -15.85 32.24
CA ASP A 23 -12.77 -17.06 33.07
C ASP A 23 -11.73 -18.05 32.52
N LEU A 24 -11.72 -18.28 31.20
CA LEU A 24 -10.73 -19.12 30.54
C LEU A 24 -9.30 -18.63 30.78
N GLU A 25 -9.03 -17.36 30.53
CA GLU A 25 -7.68 -16.81 30.63
C GLU A 25 -7.23 -16.67 32.08
N ASN A 26 -8.16 -16.42 33.02
CA ASN A 26 -7.86 -16.40 34.44
C ASN A 26 -7.44 -17.80 34.92
N LYS A 27 -8.17 -18.85 34.56
CA LYS A 27 -7.80 -20.24 34.87
C LYS A 27 -6.45 -20.62 34.29
N ALA A 28 -6.16 -20.22 33.05
CA ALA A 28 -4.86 -20.46 32.42
C ALA A 28 -3.71 -19.75 33.15
N MET A 29 -3.93 -18.52 33.64
CA MET A 29 -2.95 -17.80 34.47
C MET A 29 -2.69 -18.52 35.81
N LEU A 30 -3.75 -18.99 36.47
CA LEU A 30 -3.64 -19.72 37.74
C LEU A 30 -2.87 -21.03 37.57
N VAL A 31 -3.09 -21.76 36.48
CA VAL A 31 -2.29 -22.95 36.14
C VAL A 31 -0.83 -22.56 35.93
N GLY A 32 -0.56 -21.49 35.17
CA GLY A 32 0.81 -20.98 34.99
C GLY A 32 1.52 -20.63 36.30
N PHE A 33 0.82 -20.06 37.28
CA PHE A 33 1.36 -19.80 38.62
C PHE A 33 1.72 -21.07 39.38
N LEU A 34 0.99 -22.17 39.17
CA LEU A 34 1.29 -23.46 39.81
C LEU A 34 2.50 -24.13 39.15
N ASP A 35 2.61 -24.05 37.82
CA ASP A 35 3.63 -24.75 37.05
C ASP A 35 4.99 -24.01 37.05
N GLU A 36 4.97 -22.68 36.88
CA GLU A 36 6.17 -21.82 36.78
C GLU A 36 5.99 -20.54 37.63
N PRO A 37 5.98 -20.64 38.98
CA PRO A 37 5.71 -19.49 39.87
C PRO A 37 6.71 -18.34 39.74
N ASP A 38 7.97 -18.63 39.40
CA ASP A 38 9.02 -17.62 39.22
C ASP A 38 8.75 -16.71 38.00
N ARG A 39 7.85 -17.12 37.09
CA ARG A 39 7.43 -16.35 35.91
C ARG A 39 6.08 -15.65 36.11
N PHE A 40 5.68 -15.35 37.34
CA PHE A 40 4.37 -14.77 37.63
C PHE A 40 4.04 -13.50 36.82
N VAL A 41 5.01 -12.63 36.55
CA VAL A 41 4.82 -11.42 35.71
C VAL A 41 4.43 -11.77 34.27
N ASP A 42 5.06 -12.80 33.70
CA ASP A 42 4.80 -13.27 32.33
C ASP A 42 3.39 -13.86 32.22
N HIS A 43 2.96 -14.63 33.21
CA HIS A 43 1.61 -15.22 33.25
C HIS A 43 0.52 -14.15 33.36
N ILE A 44 0.75 -13.11 34.16
CA ILE A 44 -0.15 -11.95 34.27
C ILE A 44 -0.23 -11.20 32.92
N ARG A 45 0.92 -10.93 32.29
CA ARG A 45 0.96 -10.25 30.98
C ARG A 45 0.29 -11.06 29.88
N ARG A 46 0.54 -12.37 29.82
CA ARG A 46 -0.13 -13.29 28.89
C ARG A 46 -1.64 -13.30 29.10
N TYR A 47 -2.11 -13.33 30.35
CA TYR A 47 -3.53 -13.23 30.68
C TYR A 47 -4.17 -11.97 30.11
N THR A 48 -3.61 -10.80 30.42
CA THR A 48 -4.16 -9.51 29.96
C THR A 48 -4.12 -9.38 28.44
N ASN A 49 -3.05 -9.86 27.81
CA ASN A 49 -2.89 -9.82 26.36
C ASN A 49 -3.86 -10.78 25.66
N SER A 50 -3.95 -12.04 26.11
CA SER A 50 -4.84 -13.04 25.52
C SER A 50 -6.32 -12.67 25.64
N LEU A 51 -6.72 -12.05 26.75
CA LEU A 51 -8.08 -11.55 26.92
C LEU A 51 -8.36 -10.44 25.91
N THR A 52 -7.43 -9.49 25.77
CA THR A 52 -7.56 -8.35 24.87
C THR A 52 -7.59 -8.79 23.41
N THR A 53 -6.69 -9.68 22.99
CA THR A 53 -6.63 -10.17 21.60
C THR A 53 -7.86 -10.98 21.22
N GLN A 54 -8.45 -11.75 22.15
CA GLN A 54 -9.72 -12.45 21.89
C GLN A 54 -10.87 -11.47 21.69
N MET A 55 -10.93 -10.41 22.51
CA MET A 55 -12.00 -9.42 22.44
C MET A 55 -11.93 -8.56 21.18
N ILE A 56 -10.72 -8.20 20.73
CA ILE A 56 -10.51 -7.24 19.64
C ILE A 56 -10.27 -7.95 18.30
N PHE A 57 -9.48 -9.02 18.29
CA PHE A 57 -8.98 -9.66 17.08
C PHE A 57 -9.43 -11.12 16.92
N GLY A 58 -10.13 -11.68 17.91
CA GLY A 58 -10.71 -13.03 17.84
C GLY A 58 -9.72 -14.19 18.02
N PHE A 59 -8.50 -13.94 18.52
CA PHE A 59 -7.51 -15.00 18.75
C PHE A 59 -6.90 -14.97 20.17
N ARG A 60 -6.48 -16.14 20.66
CA ARG A 60 -5.82 -16.32 21.97
C ARG A 60 -4.31 -16.10 21.87
N THR A 61 -3.74 -15.52 22.92
CA THR A 61 -2.29 -15.57 23.19
C THR A 61 -2.05 -16.69 24.19
N THR A 62 -1.55 -17.82 23.70
CA THR A 62 -1.48 -19.07 24.49
C THR A 62 -0.20 -19.16 25.33
N ASN A 63 0.84 -18.40 24.99
CA ASN A 63 2.14 -18.41 25.65
C ASN A 63 2.62 -16.96 25.92
N PRO A 64 3.30 -16.63 27.03
CA PRO A 64 3.95 -15.32 27.19
C PRO A 64 4.87 -14.94 26.02
N ASP A 65 5.44 -15.96 25.37
CA ASP A 65 6.31 -15.86 24.22
C ASP A 65 5.58 -16.10 22.88
N ASP A 66 4.24 -16.06 22.85
CA ASP A 66 3.41 -16.37 21.68
C ASP A 66 3.84 -15.55 20.45
N PRO A 67 4.12 -16.21 19.31
CA PRO A 67 4.53 -15.54 18.08
C PRO A 67 3.55 -14.47 17.61
N LYS A 68 2.24 -14.67 17.77
CA LYS A 68 1.21 -13.69 17.36
C LYS A 68 1.23 -12.46 18.24
N LEU A 69 1.56 -12.62 19.52
CA LEU A 69 1.77 -11.49 20.42
C LEU A 69 3.08 -10.75 20.10
N LYS A 70 4.16 -11.47 19.80
CA LYS A 70 5.44 -10.87 19.38
C LYS A 70 5.33 -10.12 18.05
N GLN A 71 4.51 -10.60 17.12
CA GLN A 71 4.21 -9.90 15.86
C GLN A 71 3.60 -8.51 16.11
N LEU A 72 2.72 -8.35 17.11
CA LEU A 72 2.16 -7.04 17.47
C LEU A 72 3.21 -6.02 17.93
N TYR A 73 4.37 -6.50 18.38
CA TYR A 73 5.48 -5.69 18.86
C TYR A 73 6.68 -5.66 17.91
N THR A 74 6.56 -6.27 16.73
CA THR A 74 7.62 -6.27 15.73
C THR A 74 7.79 -4.85 15.19
N PRO A 75 9.05 -4.36 15.02
CA PRO A 75 9.33 -3.06 14.43
C PRO A 75 8.54 -2.84 13.16
N CYS A 76 7.75 -1.77 13.20
CA CYS A 76 6.85 -1.34 12.15
C CYS A 76 6.51 0.13 12.40
N PHE A 77 5.88 0.77 11.42
CA PHE A 77 5.51 2.17 11.51
C PHE A 77 4.69 2.53 12.77
N CYS A 78 3.86 1.61 13.27
CA CYS A 78 3.09 1.83 14.50
C CYS A 78 4.00 1.97 15.73
N ILE A 79 5.10 1.19 15.81
CA ILE A 79 6.11 1.32 16.86
C ILE A 79 6.88 2.63 16.71
N ASP A 80 7.21 3.02 15.48
CA ASP A 80 7.87 4.29 15.18
C ASP A 80 7.02 5.48 15.66
N LEU A 81 5.71 5.40 15.45
CA LEU A 81 4.76 6.40 15.94
C LEU A 81 4.66 6.43 17.46
N ILE A 82 4.67 5.28 18.15
CA ILE A 82 4.67 5.25 19.62
C ILE A 82 5.91 5.96 20.17
N ARG A 83 7.08 5.72 19.58
CA ARG A 83 8.32 6.41 19.99
C ARG A 83 8.28 7.91 19.68
N ALA A 84 7.81 8.27 18.49
CA ALA A 84 7.61 9.67 18.13
C ALA A 84 6.60 10.34 19.06
N GLN A 85 5.60 9.61 19.53
CA GLN A 85 4.61 10.10 20.48
C GLN A 85 5.24 10.43 21.83
N GLU A 86 6.15 9.59 22.33
CA GLU A 86 6.92 9.85 23.56
C GLU A 86 7.78 11.12 23.45
N GLN A 87 8.33 11.40 22.26
CA GLN A 87 9.20 12.55 22.00
C GLN A 87 8.42 13.85 21.76
N GLU A 88 7.36 13.77 20.95
CA GLU A 88 6.62 14.93 20.42
C GLU A 88 5.31 15.20 21.18
N GLY A 89 4.88 14.28 22.06
CA GLY A 89 3.78 14.48 22.99
C GLY A 89 2.38 14.52 22.35
N PHE A 90 2.16 13.88 21.18
CA PHE A 90 0.83 13.80 20.59
C PHE A 90 -0.07 12.74 21.25
N SER A 91 -1.38 12.81 20.99
CA SER A 91 -2.35 11.92 21.64
C SER A 91 -2.40 10.52 21.03
N ASP A 92 -2.80 9.52 21.81
CA ASP A 92 -3.03 8.14 21.32
C ASP A 92 -4.01 8.10 20.15
N GLY A 93 -5.02 8.98 20.20
CA GLY A 93 -5.99 9.12 19.12
C GLY A 93 -5.34 9.57 17.81
N LEU A 94 -4.36 10.48 17.87
CA LEU A 94 -3.60 10.88 16.69
C LEU A 94 -2.65 9.77 16.23
N ALA A 95 -1.99 9.07 17.16
CA ALA A 95 -1.12 7.94 16.84
C ALA A 95 -1.88 6.82 16.11
N GLY A 96 -3.03 6.42 16.67
CA GLY A 96 -3.91 5.40 16.10
C GLY A 96 -4.52 5.83 14.77
N TYR A 97 -4.99 7.09 14.66
CA TYR A 97 -5.52 7.61 13.40
C TYR A 97 -4.46 7.63 12.30
N THR A 98 -3.24 8.10 12.61
CA THR A 98 -2.12 8.15 11.65
C THR A 98 -1.74 6.75 11.17
N SER A 99 -1.72 5.76 12.08
CA SER A 99 -1.46 4.36 11.74
C SER A 99 -2.49 3.81 10.76
N GLY A 100 -3.79 4.05 11.02
CA GLY A 100 -4.87 3.63 10.13
C GLY A 100 -4.85 4.34 8.77
N SER A 101 -4.61 5.66 8.77
CA SER A 101 -4.54 6.45 7.53
C SER A 101 -3.40 6.01 6.62
N LEU A 102 -2.26 5.56 7.15
CA LEU A 102 -1.16 5.06 6.32
C LEU A 102 -1.54 3.76 5.59
N LEU A 103 -2.24 2.84 6.28
CA LEU A 103 -2.71 1.60 5.68
C LEU A 103 -3.65 1.90 4.50
N GLU A 104 -4.69 2.71 4.74
CA GLU A 104 -5.67 3.11 3.72
C GLU A 104 -4.99 3.81 2.53
N ALA A 105 -4.10 4.77 2.80
CA ALA A 105 -3.44 5.55 1.75
C ALA A 105 -2.52 4.69 0.87
N GLY A 106 -1.82 3.72 1.46
CA GLY A 106 -0.81 2.91 0.77
C GLY A 106 -1.38 1.71 0.03
N SER A 107 -2.41 1.05 0.58
CA SER A 107 -2.98 -0.18 0.00
C SER A 107 -3.78 0.10 -1.26
N ASP A 108 -4.80 0.95 -1.13
CA ASP A 108 -5.87 1.03 -2.13
C ASP A 108 -5.39 1.76 -3.38
N THR A 109 -4.56 2.80 -3.21
CA THR A 109 -4.05 3.60 -4.32
C THR A 109 -3.09 2.82 -5.22
N THR A 110 -2.19 2.03 -4.63
CA THR A 110 -1.24 1.19 -5.35
C THR A 110 -1.98 0.08 -6.10
N ALA A 111 -2.93 -0.58 -5.44
CA ALA A 111 -3.75 -1.64 -6.05
C ALA A 111 -4.56 -1.09 -7.24
N ALA A 112 -5.27 0.03 -7.06
CA ALA A 112 -6.03 0.69 -8.12
C ALA A 112 -5.17 1.04 -9.33
N THR A 113 -3.95 1.53 -9.10
CA THR A 113 -2.98 1.85 -10.17
C THR A 113 -2.58 0.60 -10.95
N LEU A 114 -2.30 -0.52 -10.27
CA LEU A 114 -1.95 -1.79 -10.91
C LEU A 114 -3.13 -2.40 -11.69
N VAL A 115 -4.35 -2.32 -11.15
CA VAL A 115 -5.57 -2.78 -11.84
C VAL A 115 -5.80 -1.93 -13.09
N GLY A 116 -5.67 -0.61 -12.99
CA GLY A 116 -5.71 0.31 -14.14
C GLY A 116 -4.64 0.02 -15.18
N PHE A 117 -3.43 -0.32 -14.74
CA PHE A 117 -2.36 -0.71 -15.63
C PHE A 117 -2.69 -2.01 -16.39
N VAL A 118 -3.22 -3.03 -15.72
CA VAL A 118 -3.68 -4.26 -16.39
C VAL A 118 -4.79 -3.96 -17.40
N GLN A 119 -5.74 -3.07 -17.07
CA GLN A 119 -6.76 -2.61 -18.01
C GLN A 119 -6.11 -1.97 -19.25
N ALA A 120 -5.12 -1.09 -19.05
CA ALA A 120 -4.39 -0.44 -20.13
C ALA A 120 -3.67 -1.46 -21.03
N LEU A 121 -3.04 -2.50 -20.47
CA LEU A 121 -2.39 -3.55 -21.27
C LEU A 121 -3.38 -4.33 -22.16
N LEU A 122 -4.63 -4.49 -21.70
CA LEU A 122 -5.69 -5.10 -22.50
C LEU A 122 -6.22 -4.13 -23.56
N CYS A 123 -6.34 -2.84 -23.27
CA CYS A 123 -6.77 -1.85 -24.25
C CYS A 123 -5.70 -1.58 -25.33
N PHE A 124 -4.42 -1.63 -24.95
CA PHE A 124 -3.26 -1.27 -25.78
C PHE A 124 -2.19 -2.39 -25.79
N PRO A 125 -2.48 -3.55 -26.42
CA PRO A 125 -1.62 -4.74 -26.35
C PRO A 125 -0.25 -4.57 -27.02
N GLU A 126 -0.05 -3.55 -27.85
CA GLU A 126 1.25 -3.20 -28.41
C GLU A 126 2.26 -2.81 -27.34
N VAL A 127 1.79 -2.23 -26.23
CA VAL A 127 2.63 -1.80 -25.10
C VAL A 127 3.32 -2.99 -24.46
N VAL A 128 2.59 -4.11 -24.33
CA VAL A 128 3.12 -5.36 -23.76
C VAL A 128 4.33 -5.83 -24.55
N LYS A 129 4.24 -5.84 -25.89
CA LYS A 129 5.31 -6.35 -26.75
C LYS A 129 6.59 -5.51 -26.64
N ILE A 130 6.45 -4.19 -26.61
CA ILE A 130 7.60 -3.28 -26.51
C ILE A 130 8.26 -3.41 -25.13
N ALA A 131 7.45 -3.41 -24.07
CA ALA A 131 7.94 -3.56 -22.70
C ALA A 131 8.63 -4.90 -22.46
N GLN A 132 8.04 -5.99 -22.97
CA GLN A 132 8.64 -7.32 -22.89
C GLN A 132 9.97 -7.41 -23.65
N ALA A 133 10.10 -6.77 -24.81
CA ALA A 133 11.35 -6.73 -25.56
C ALA A 133 12.46 -5.99 -24.79
N GLU A 134 12.15 -4.88 -24.13
CA GLU A 134 13.11 -4.17 -23.26
C GLU A 134 13.54 -5.06 -22.08
N LEU A 135 12.57 -5.68 -21.40
CA LEU A 135 12.82 -6.58 -20.26
C LEU A 135 13.64 -7.81 -20.66
N ASP A 136 13.39 -8.39 -21.83
CA ASP A 136 14.17 -9.53 -22.31
C ASP A 136 15.60 -9.11 -22.67
N GLY A 137 15.80 -7.89 -23.18
CA GLY A 137 17.13 -7.35 -23.49
C GLY A 137 17.97 -7.06 -22.25
N VAL A 138 17.36 -6.54 -21.17
CA VAL A 138 18.07 -6.12 -19.95
C VAL A 138 18.14 -7.24 -18.91
N CYS A 139 17.01 -7.90 -18.64
CA CYS A 139 16.90 -8.89 -17.57
C CYS A 139 17.04 -10.33 -18.08
N GLY A 140 16.70 -10.60 -19.34
CA GLY A 140 16.66 -11.95 -19.90
C GLY A 140 15.78 -12.89 -19.07
N ASP A 141 16.40 -13.94 -18.51
CA ASP A 141 15.74 -14.95 -17.67
C ASP A 141 15.80 -14.66 -16.17
N ARG A 142 16.43 -13.54 -15.75
CA ARG A 142 16.42 -13.08 -14.36
C ARG A 142 15.15 -12.29 -14.08
N LEU A 143 14.57 -12.49 -12.89
CA LEU A 143 13.46 -11.67 -12.41
C LEU A 143 13.92 -10.22 -12.16
N PRO A 144 13.21 -9.20 -12.69
CA PRO A 144 13.59 -7.80 -12.50
C PRO A 144 13.66 -7.36 -11.03
N ASP A 145 14.59 -6.45 -10.73
CA ASP A 145 14.76 -5.81 -9.43
C ASP A 145 15.08 -4.31 -9.55
N LEU A 146 15.16 -3.60 -8.42
CA LEU A 146 15.30 -2.14 -8.40
C LEU A 146 16.61 -1.63 -9.03
N ASN A 147 17.65 -2.46 -9.16
CA ASN A 147 18.90 -2.05 -9.81
C ASN A 147 18.72 -1.88 -11.32
N ASP A 148 17.67 -2.45 -11.91
CA ASP A 148 17.37 -2.36 -13.34
C ASP A 148 16.69 -1.04 -13.74
N LEU A 149 16.30 -0.19 -12.77
CA LEU A 149 15.46 0.98 -13.02
C LEU A 149 16.07 1.97 -14.03
N SER A 150 17.39 2.20 -13.98
CA SER A 150 18.07 3.10 -14.92
C SER A 150 18.05 2.57 -16.35
N ASP A 151 18.09 1.24 -16.51
CA ASP A 151 18.25 0.56 -17.79
C ASP A 151 16.91 0.15 -18.43
N LEU A 152 15.79 0.39 -17.72
CA LEU A 152 14.43 0.10 -18.18
C LEU A 152 13.59 1.39 -18.39
N PRO A 153 13.97 2.27 -19.33
CA PRO A 153 13.26 3.53 -19.57
C PRO A 153 11.81 3.35 -20.03
N TYR A 154 11.49 2.32 -20.82
CA TYR A 154 10.13 2.08 -21.26
C TYR A 154 9.25 1.58 -20.10
N ILE A 155 9.78 0.72 -19.22
CA ILE A 155 9.07 0.32 -17.99
C ILE A 155 8.81 1.50 -17.05
N ARG A 156 9.78 2.40 -16.88
CA ARG A 156 9.55 3.67 -16.17
C ARG A 156 8.43 4.47 -16.86
N GLY A 157 8.45 4.54 -18.19
CA GLY A 157 7.37 5.13 -18.97
C GLY A 157 6.00 4.49 -18.70
N CYS A 158 5.92 3.16 -18.57
CA CYS A 158 4.67 2.47 -18.22
C CYS A 158 4.13 2.91 -16.87
N MET A 159 5.00 3.12 -15.87
CA MET A 159 4.58 3.62 -14.56
C MET A 159 4.03 5.05 -14.66
N LYS A 160 4.80 5.96 -15.27
CA LYS A 160 4.41 7.37 -15.43
C LYS A 160 3.11 7.50 -16.22
N GLU A 161 2.96 6.69 -17.26
CA GLU A 161 1.75 6.65 -18.07
C GLU A 161 0.55 6.04 -17.33
N SER A 162 0.75 5.10 -16.41
CA SER A 162 -0.31 4.59 -15.54
C SER A 162 -0.91 5.67 -14.65
N PHE A 163 -0.07 6.54 -14.10
CA PHE A 163 -0.54 7.68 -13.31
C PHE A 163 -1.22 8.76 -14.16
N ARG A 164 -0.78 8.96 -15.40
CA ARG A 164 -1.33 9.98 -16.31
C ARG A 164 -2.66 9.55 -16.93
N TRP A 165 -2.71 8.34 -17.50
CA TRP A 165 -3.82 7.86 -18.32
C TRP A 165 -5.10 7.62 -17.52
N MET A 166 -4.96 7.05 -16.32
CA MET A 166 -6.04 6.83 -15.36
C MET A 166 -5.55 7.19 -13.95
N PRO A 167 -5.50 8.48 -13.58
CA PRO A 167 -5.07 8.89 -12.26
C PRO A 167 -6.08 8.39 -11.22
N THR A 168 -5.62 7.57 -10.27
CA THR A 168 -6.47 7.05 -9.18
C THR A 168 -7.18 8.17 -8.41
N ALA A 169 -6.57 9.34 -8.22
CA ALA A 169 -7.22 10.53 -7.69
C ALA A 169 -7.49 11.53 -8.82
N ASN A 170 -8.76 11.68 -9.20
CA ASN A 170 -9.17 12.58 -10.29
C ASN A 170 -9.12 14.06 -9.91
N LEU A 171 -9.30 14.34 -8.61
CA LEU A 171 -9.26 15.65 -8.03
C LEU A 171 -8.23 15.68 -6.89
N GLY A 172 -7.64 16.85 -6.68
CA GLY A 172 -6.82 17.10 -5.51
C GLY A 172 -7.63 17.11 -4.22
N VAL A 173 -6.94 16.98 -3.07
CA VAL A 173 -7.57 17.19 -1.77
C VAL A 173 -8.01 18.66 -1.65
N PRO A 174 -9.29 18.93 -1.34
CA PRO A 174 -9.78 20.29 -1.24
C PRO A 174 -9.13 21.11 -0.13
N HIS A 175 -8.92 22.40 -0.39
CA HIS A 175 -8.41 23.36 0.58
C HIS A 175 -9.34 24.56 0.69
N ALA A 176 -9.67 24.97 1.91
CA ALA A 176 -10.40 26.21 2.15
C ALA A 176 -9.44 27.40 2.25
N VAL A 177 -9.72 28.48 1.51
CA VAL A 177 -8.93 29.70 1.57
C VAL A 177 -9.18 30.43 2.90
N ILE A 178 -8.11 30.81 3.61
CA ILE A 178 -8.23 31.37 4.97
C ILE A 178 -8.44 32.90 5.02
N ARG A 179 -8.29 33.57 3.88
CA ARG A 179 -8.50 35.01 3.66
C ARG A 179 -8.88 35.24 2.20
N ASP A 180 -9.40 36.41 1.86
CA ASP A 180 -9.60 36.76 0.45
C ASP A 180 -8.25 36.73 -0.30
N ASP A 181 -8.27 36.19 -1.51
CA ASP A 181 -7.13 36.08 -2.41
C ASP A 181 -7.56 36.46 -3.85
N GLU A 182 -6.59 36.60 -4.75
CA GLU A 182 -6.85 36.89 -6.16
C GLU A 182 -5.93 36.07 -7.07
N TYR A 183 -6.49 35.46 -8.10
CA TYR A 183 -5.71 34.76 -9.12
C TYR A 183 -6.21 35.15 -10.52
N MET A 184 -5.31 35.64 -11.37
CA MET A 184 -5.63 36.07 -12.75
C MET A 184 -6.79 37.09 -12.84
N GLY A 185 -6.90 37.99 -11.85
CA GLY A 185 -7.98 38.98 -11.75
C GLY A 185 -9.29 38.45 -11.14
N TYR A 186 -9.35 37.16 -10.78
CA TYR A 186 -10.51 36.56 -10.12
C TYR A 186 -10.34 36.58 -8.60
N LYS A 187 -11.29 37.21 -7.91
CA LYS A 187 -11.37 37.17 -6.44
C LYS A 187 -11.74 35.77 -5.95
N ILE A 188 -10.94 35.21 -5.06
CA ILE A 188 -11.19 33.97 -4.34
C ILE A 188 -11.53 34.34 -2.90
N PRO A 189 -12.81 34.29 -2.48
CA PRO A 189 -13.20 34.77 -1.16
C PRO A 189 -12.70 33.82 -0.05
N LYS A 190 -12.48 34.38 1.14
CA LYS A 190 -12.26 33.60 2.36
C LYS A 190 -13.35 32.54 2.51
N GLY A 191 -12.94 31.30 2.79
CA GLY A 191 -13.81 30.15 2.94
C GLY A 191 -14.15 29.45 1.63
N ALA A 192 -13.77 30.00 0.47
CA ALA A 192 -13.89 29.28 -0.79
C ALA A 192 -13.06 27.99 -0.77
N GLU A 193 -13.63 26.93 -1.33
CA GLU A 193 -12.93 25.67 -1.55
C GLU A 193 -12.17 25.73 -2.87
N VAL A 194 -10.88 25.37 -2.84
CA VAL A 194 -10.01 25.30 -4.00
C VAL A 194 -9.56 23.86 -4.17
N VAL A 195 -9.80 23.33 -5.37
CA VAL A 195 -9.45 21.97 -5.78
C VAL A 195 -8.75 22.05 -7.13
N TYR A 196 -7.58 21.44 -7.25
CA TYR A 196 -6.95 21.27 -8.58
C TYR A 196 -7.50 20.00 -9.23
N ASN A 197 -7.75 20.08 -10.53
CA ASN A 197 -8.32 18.98 -11.30
C ASN A 197 -7.21 18.16 -11.93
N VAL A 198 -6.83 17.05 -11.29
CA VAL A 198 -5.78 16.14 -11.77
C VAL A 198 -6.15 15.58 -13.13
N TRP A 199 -7.39 15.11 -13.27
CA TRP A 199 -7.91 14.53 -14.51
C TRP A 199 -7.79 15.48 -15.71
N ALA A 200 -8.14 16.75 -15.52
CA ALA A 200 -8.03 17.75 -16.57
C ALA A 200 -6.57 18.02 -16.96
N VAL A 201 -5.66 18.08 -15.98
CA VAL A 201 -4.23 18.34 -16.23
C VAL A 201 -3.58 17.18 -16.97
N THR A 202 -3.85 15.93 -16.55
CA THR A 202 -3.24 14.74 -17.18
C THR A 202 -3.81 14.44 -18.57
N ARG A 203 -4.93 15.07 -18.94
CA ARG A 203 -5.58 14.95 -20.24
C ARG A 203 -5.54 16.21 -21.09
N ASP A 204 -4.81 17.24 -20.69
CA ASP A 204 -4.67 18.44 -21.53
C ASP A 204 -3.88 18.08 -22.80
N PRO A 205 -4.49 18.14 -24.00
CA PRO A 205 -3.82 17.78 -25.25
C PRO A 205 -2.62 18.69 -25.58
N LYS A 206 -2.52 19.88 -24.98
CA LYS A 206 -1.34 20.75 -25.11
C LYS A 206 -0.13 20.22 -24.35
N ARG A 207 -0.36 19.45 -23.28
CA ARG A 207 0.66 18.81 -22.46
C ARG A 207 0.90 17.36 -22.87
N HIS A 208 -0.18 16.65 -23.18
CA HIS A 208 -0.21 15.24 -23.49
C HIS A 208 -0.97 15.03 -24.80
N PRO A 209 -0.30 15.11 -25.97
CA PRO A 209 -0.92 14.79 -27.25
C PRO A 209 -1.53 13.38 -27.22
N ASP A 210 -2.72 13.24 -27.82
CA ASP A 210 -3.53 12.01 -27.78
C ASP A 210 -3.76 11.47 -26.35
N PRO A 211 -4.39 12.26 -25.46
CA PRO A 211 -4.43 11.99 -24.02
C PRO A 211 -5.19 10.72 -23.63
N ASP A 212 -6.06 10.21 -24.51
CA ASP A 212 -6.85 9.00 -24.30
C ASP A 212 -6.06 7.71 -24.60
N ARG A 213 -4.93 7.82 -25.32
CA ARG A 213 -4.05 6.69 -25.61
C ARG A 213 -3.08 6.45 -24.45
N PHE A 214 -2.88 5.19 -24.10
CA PHE A 214 -1.80 4.81 -23.19
C PHE A 214 -0.51 4.64 -23.99
N ASP A 215 0.41 5.60 -23.89
CA ASP A 215 1.67 5.59 -24.63
C ASP A 215 2.88 5.88 -23.72
N PRO A 216 3.57 4.82 -23.25
CA PRO A 216 4.79 4.95 -22.45
C PRO A 216 5.94 5.68 -23.16
N SER A 217 5.98 5.65 -24.51
CA SER A 217 7.07 6.25 -25.27
C SER A 217 7.11 7.77 -25.15
N ARG A 218 6.01 8.39 -24.70
CA ARG A 218 5.95 9.81 -24.35
C ARG A 218 6.98 10.22 -23.28
N TRP A 219 7.47 9.25 -22.50
CA TRP A 219 8.42 9.46 -21.41
C TRP A 219 9.85 9.01 -21.77
N ALA A 220 10.13 8.67 -23.04
CA ALA A 220 11.41 8.08 -23.46
C ALA A 220 12.64 8.96 -23.16
N HIS A 221 12.46 10.28 -23.07
CA HIS A 221 13.53 11.24 -22.77
C HIS A 221 13.47 11.77 -21.35
N ASP A 222 12.69 11.13 -20.48
CA ASP A 222 12.54 11.51 -19.09
C ASP A 222 13.23 10.50 -18.16
N SER A 223 14.27 10.98 -17.48
CA SER A 223 15.03 10.21 -16.50
C SER A 223 14.57 10.45 -15.06
N GLN A 224 13.60 11.35 -14.83
CA GLN A 224 13.12 11.61 -13.48
C GLN A 224 12.27 10.45 -12.98
N THR A 225 12.53 10.05 -11.73
CA THR A 225 11.59 9.25 -10.94
C THR A 225 10.27 10.00 -10.76
N SER A 226 9.20 9.27 -10.43
CA SER A 226 7.89 9.89 -10.19
C SER A 226 7.94 10.88 -9.03
N ALA A 227 8.78 10.62 -8.03
CA ALA A 227 8.98 11.51 -6.88
C ALA A 227 9.77 12.78 -7.23
N GLU A 228 10.83 12.67 -8.04
CA GLU A 228 11.58 13.85 -8.51
C GLU A 228 10.69 14.76 -9.36
N ALA A 229 9.95 14.16 -10.29
CA ALA A 229 9.07 14.92 -11.16
C ALA A 229 7.91 15.56 -10.39
N ALA A 230 7.35 14.90 -9.37
CA ALA A 230 6.36 15.50 -8.47
C ALA A 230 6.92 16.71 -7.68
N ASN A 231 8.21 16.67 -7.32
CA ASN A 231 8.88 17.74 -6.58
C ASN A 231 9.56 18.78 -7.47
N ASN A 232 9.45 18.68 -8.79
CA ASN A 232 10.18 19.56 -9.70
C ASN A 232 9.81 21.03 -9.44
N SER A 233 10.81 21.91 -9.35
CA SER A 233 10.58 23.34 -9.12
C SER A 233 9.92 24.01 -10.32
N ASP A 234 10.17 23.52 -11.54
CA ASP A 234 9.47 23.91 -12.75
C ASP A 234 8.15 23.16 -12.87
N ALA A 235 7.03 23.88 -12.73
CA ALA A 235 5.69 23.31 -12.82
C ALA A 235 5.38 22.70 -14.20
N THR A 236 6.09 23.11 -15.26
CA THR A 236 5.94 22.54 -16.60
C THR A 236 6.55 21.15 -16.70
N GLN A 237 7.57 20.86 -15.88
CA GLN A 237 8.27 19.57 -15.80
C GLN A 237 7.67 18.63 -14.76
N ARG A 238 6.64 19.06 -14.01
CA ARG A 238 5.87 18.17 -13.14
C ARG A 238 4.89 17.34 -13.96
N ASP A 239 5.00 16.03 -13.92
CA ASP A 239 4.05 15.13 -14.59
C ASP A 239 3.22 14.29 -13.62
N HIS A 240 3.53 14.35 -12.32
CA HIS A 240 2.81 13.64 -11.26
C HIS A 240 1.98 14.59 -10.40
N PHE A 241 0.75 14.86 -10.84
CA PHE A 241 -0.22 15.61 -10.04
C PHE A 241 -1.05 14.70 -9.11
N LEU A 242 -0.99 13.39 -9.33
CA LEU A 242 -1.64 12.39 -8.48
C LEU A 242 -1.11 12.41 -7.03
N PHE A 243 0.20 12.61 -6.85
CA PHE A 243 0.82 12.76 -5.52
C PHE A 243 0.50 14.11 -4.86
N GLY A 244 -0.22 14.98 -5.57
CA GLY A 244 -0.57 16.32 -5.17
C GLY A 244 0.54 17.35 -5.36
N ALA A 245 0.51 18.42 -4.57
CA ALA A 245 1.42 19.55 -4.78
C ALA A 245 1.74 20.30 -3.49
N GLY A 246 2.93 20.91 -3.46
CA GLY A 246 3.36 21.80 -2.39
C GLY A 246 3.53 21.09 -1.05
N ARG A 247 3.20 21.76 0.06
CA ARG A 247 3.40 21.24 1.44
C ARG A 247 2.56 20.01 1.78
N ARG A 248 1.62 19.61 0.93
CA ARG A 248 0.73 18.45 1.11
C ARG A 248 1.02 17.34 0.11
N LEU A 249 2.22 17.33 -0.47
CA LEU A 249 2.66 16.27 -1.35
C LEU A 249 2.66 14.92 -0.62
N CYS A 250 2.33 13.86 -1.37
CA CYS A 250 2.26 12.49 -0.87
C CYS A 250 3.55 12.06 -0.17
N GLN A 251 3.44 11.72 1.11
CA GLN A 251 4.59 11.26 1.92
C GLN A 251 5.01 9.83 1.54
N GLY A 252 4.09 9.03 0.99
CA GLY A 252 4.34 7.65 0.57
C GLY A 252 4.90 7.49 -0.85
N MET A 253 5.16 8.59 -1.58
CA MET A 253 5.49 8.55 -3.02
C MET A 253 6.69 7.65 -3.33
N HIS A 254 7.75 7.65 -2.51
CA HIS A 254 8.93 6.82 -2.74
C HIS A 254 8.67 5.33 -2.54
N ILE A 255 7.76 4.97 -1.62
CA ILE A 255 7.34 3.59 -1.41
C ILE A 255 6.47 3.15 -2.60
N ALA A 256 5.52 3.97 -3.01
CA ALA A 256 4.67 3.70 -4.16
C ALA A 256 5.49 3.52 -5.45
N ASP A 257 6.43 4.42 -5.74
CA ASP A 257 7.26 4.39 -6.95
C ASP A 257 8.07 3.09 -7.05
N ARG A 258 8.76 2.70 -5.96
CA ARG A 258 9.53 1.44 -5.93
C ARG A 258 8.65 0.19 -6.03
N SER A 259 7.53 0.16 -5.31
CA SER A 259 6.59 -0.96 -5.34
C SER A 259 5.94 -1.14 -6.70
N LEU A 260 5.53 -0.04 -7.35
CA LEU A 260 4.92 -0.06 -8.68
C LEU A 260 5.94 -0.45 -9.74
N PHE A 261 7.18 0.01 -9.65
CA PHE A 261 8.25 -0.43 -10.55
C PHE A 261 8.43 -1.94 -10.49
N LEU A 262 8.59 -2.49 -9.26
CA LEU A 262 8.77 -3.93 -9.07
C LEU A 262 7.55 -4.72 -9.56
N ALA A 263 6.34 -4.26 -9.28
CA ALA A 263 5.12 -4.94 -9.70
C ALA A 263 4.97 -4.91 -11.23
N ILE A 264 5.06 -3.73 -11.86
CA ILE A 264 4.88 -3.54 -13.31
C ILE A 264 5.94 -4.31 -14.10
N SER A 265 7.23 -4.16 -13.73
CA SER A 265 8.32 -4.87 -14.40
C SER A 265 8.16 -6.39 -14.30
N ARG A 266 7.83 -6.93 -13.12
CA ARG A 266 7.69 -8.38 -12.91
C ARG A 266 6.42 -8.93 -13.57
N LEU A 267 5.32 -8.18 -13.57
CA LEU A 267 4.09 -8.55 -14.27
C LEU A 267 4.34 -8.72 -15.77
N LEU A 268 4.94 -7.70 -16.41
CA LEU A 268 5.29 -7.74 -17.83
C LEU A 268 6.38 -8.77 -18.14
N TRP A 269 7.34 -8.98 -17.23
CA TRP A 269 8.40 -9.96 -17.42
C TRP A 269 7.86 -11.40 -17.36
N ALA A 270 6.90 -11.69 -16.48
CA ALA A 270 6.41 -13.05 -16.24
C ALA A 270 5.19 -13.45 -17.08
N PHE A 271 4.31 -12.51 -17.45
CA PHE A 271 2.99 -12.83 -18.00
C PHE A 271 2.69 -12.14 -19.36
N ASP A 272 1.87 -12.82 -20.16
CA ASP A 272 1.10 -12.26 -21.26
C ASP A 272 -0.29 -11.85 -20.77
N PHE A 273 -0.77 -10.72 -21.28
CA PHE A 273 -2.09 -10.17 -20.98
C PHE A 273 -2.95 -10.27 -22.22
N ARG A 274 -3.95 -11.15 -22.19
CA ARG A 274 -4.82 -11.43 -23.33
C ARG A 274 -6.25 -11.04 -23.00
N ARG A 275 -6.96 -10.54 -24.02
CA ARG A 275 -8.40 -10.32 -23.93
C ARG A 275 -9.12 -11.66 -23.89
N VAL A 276 -10.23 -11.72 -23.16
CA VAL A 276 -11.13 -12.87 -23.21
C VAL A 276 -11.89 -12.84 -24.53
N VAL A 277 -12.15 -14.00 -25.12
CA VAL A 277 -13.00 -14.12 -26.31
C VAL A 277 -14.40 -14.49 -25.85
N ASP A 278 -15.39 -13.72 -26.26
CA ASP A 278 -16.80 -13.99 -26.00
C ASP A 278 -17.24 -15.25 -26.76
N GLU A 279 -17.73 -16.27 -26.04
CA GLU A 279 -18.07 -17.57 -26.63
C GLU A 279 -19.24 -17.49 -27.62
N ALA A 280 -20.14 -16.51 -27.47
CA ALA A 280 -21.32 -16.38 -28.31
C ALA A 280 -21.02 -15.65 -29.64
N THR A 281 -20.13 -14.66 -29.61
CA THR A 281 -19.81 -13.79 -30.75
C THR A 281 -18.46 -14.10 -31.40
N GLY A 282 -17.57 -14.79 -30.69
CA GLY A 282 -16.20 -15.07 -31.13
C GLY A 282 -15.29 -13.85 -31.16
N GLN A 283 -15.71 -12.71 -30.60
CA GLN A 283 -14.94 -11.46 -30.58
C GLN A 283 -14.19 -11.28 -29.26
N GLU A 284 -13.06 -10.58 -29.31
CA GLU A 284 -12.34 -10.17 -28.10
C GLU A 284 -13.14 -9.14 -27.30
N ILE A 285 -13.21 -9.33 -25.99
CA ILE A 285 -13.79 -8.39 -25.04
C ILE A 285 -12.70 -7.39 -24.64
N VAL A 286 -12.87 -6.14 -25.08
CA VAL A 286 -12.02 -5.02 -24.66
C VAL A 286 -12.67 -4.35 -23.45
N PRO A 287 -11.96 -4.19 -22.31
CA PRO A 287 -12.48 -3.45 -21.18
C PRO A 287 -12.87 -2.02 -21.57
N ASP A 288 -13.99 -1.52 -21.04
CA ASP A 288 -14.36 -0.11 -21.19
C ASP A 288 -13.45 0.75 -20.30
N MET A 289 -12.63 1.58 -20.93
CA MET A 289 -11.70 2.50 -20.27
C MET A 289 -12.40 3.51 -19.37
N ARG A 290 -13.71 3.73 -19.54
CA ARG A 290 -14.50 4.69 -18.78
C ARG A 290 -15.38 4.06 -17.71
N ASP A 291 -15.46 2.73 -17.64
CA ASP A 291 -16.22 2.06 -16.60
C ASP A 291 -15.41 1.98 -15.29
N LEU A 292 -15.40 3.10 -14.58
CA LEU A 292 -14.67 3.31 -13.33
C LEU A 292 -15.63 3.33 -12.13
N THR A 293 -15.10 3.03 -10.94
CA THR A 293 -15.81 3.22 -9.68
C THR A 293 -16.05 4.70 -9.41
N GLU A 294 -17.10 5.00 -8.65
CA GLU A 294 -17.41 6.36 -8.21
C GLU A 294 -16.61 6.72 -6.95
N GLY A 295 -16.24 8.01 -6.79
CA GLY A 295 -15.56 8.52 -5.60
C GLY A 295 -14.42 9.49 -5.91
N ASN A 296 -13.77 9.98 -4.85
CA ASN A 296 -12.57 10.81 -4.98
C ASN A 296 -11.37 10.00 -5.48
N PHE A 297 -11.34 8.71 -5.11
CA PHE A 297 -10.44 7.73 -5.69
C PHE A 297 -11.22 6.82 -6.62
N VAL A 298 -10.69 6.61 -7.83
CA VAL A 298 -11.29 5.80 -8.88
C VAL A 298 -10.37 4.65 -9.24
N GLN A 299 -10.98 3.54 -9.63
CA GLN A 299 -10.32 2.40 -10.24
C GLN A 299 -11.26 1.77 -11.28
N PRO A 300 -10.78 0.91 -12.17
CA PRO A 300 -11.65 0.17 -13.05
C PRO A 300 -12.68 -0.64 -12.27
N LYS A 301 -13.93 -0.69 -12.75
CA LYS A 301 -14.86 -1.72 -12.30
C LYS A 301 -14.36 -3.10 -12.74
N PRO A 302 -14.85 -4.20 -12.12
CA PRO A 302 -14.43 -5.55 -12.49
C PRO A 302 -14.53 -5.79 -14.00
N PHE A 303 -13.42 -6.18 -14.63
CA PHE A 303 -13.33 -6.54 -16.04
C PHE A 303 -12.67 -7.91 -16.21
N GLN A 304 -12.87 -8.53 -17.37
CA GLN A 304 -12.29 -9.84 -17.68
C GLN A 304 -10.89 -9.71 -18.28
N ALA A 305 -10.00 -10.61 -17.88
CA ALA A 305 -8.64 -10.71 -18.38
C ALA A 305 -8.21 -12.18 -18.43
N ASN A 306 -7.46 -12.56 -19.46
CA ASN A 306 -6.78 -13.85 -19.53
C ASN A 306 -5.27 -13.63 -19.38
N ILE A 307 -4.77 -13.80 -18.16
CA ILE A 307 -3.35 -13.60 -17.82
C ILE A 307 -2.68 -14.97 -17.76
N VAL A 308 -1.69 -15.20 -18.61
CA VAL A 308 -0.99 -16.48 -18.72
C VAL A 308 0.52 -16.27 -18.63
N PRO A 309 1.29 -17.23 -18.10
CA PRO A 309 2.74 -17.11 -18.12
C PRO A 309 3.26 -16.98 -19.55
N ARG A 310 4.29 -16.15 -19.76
CA ARG A 310 4.93 -15.99 -21.08
C ARG A 310 5.60 -17.28 -21.55
N SER A 311 6.16 -18.05 -20.61
CA SER A 311 6.77 -19.34 -20.87
C SER A 311 6.77 -20.23 -19.62
N ALA A 312 7.02 -21.52 -19.81
CA ALA A 312 7.15 -22.47 -18.70
C ALA A 312 8.36 -22.10 -17.82
N GLU A 313 9.48 -21.71 -18.45
CA GLU A 313 10.73 -21.35 -17.79
C GLU A 313 10.56 -20.11 -16.90
N LYS A 314 9.88 -19.07 -17.38
CA LYS A 314 9.60 -17.88 -16.55
C LYS A 314 8.65 -18.21 -15.40
N ALA A 315 7.65 -19.08 -15.62
CA ALA A 315 6.77 -19.55 -14.56
C ALA A 315 7.53 -20.34 -13.48
N GLU A 316 8.44 -21.22 -13.88
CA GLU A 316 9.33 -21.95 -12.98
C GLU A 316 10.27 -21.01 -12.23
N ARG A 317 10.83 -20.01 -12.90
CA ARG A 317 11.67 -18.99 -12.26
C ARG A 317 10.90 -18.22 -11.19
N VAL A 318 9.66 -17.78 -11.45
CA VAL A 318 8.83 -17.11 -10.42
C VAL A 318 8.66 -18.01 -9.19
N ARG A 319 8.35 -19.30 -9.40
CA ARG A 319 8.21 -20.27 -8.30
C ARG A 319 9.53 -20.50 -7.57
N ALA A 320 10.66 -20.54 -8.29
CA ALA A 320 11.99 -20.69 -7.72
C ALA A 320 12.39 -19.48 -6.87
N GLU A 321 12.15 -18.25 -7.36
CA GLU A 321 12.40 -17.02 -6.59
C GLU A 321 11.51 -16.95 -5.34
N TRP A 322 10.24 -17.36 -5.45
CA TRP A 322 9.37 -17.52 -4.27
C TRP A 322 9.92 -18.57 -3.29
N GLY A 323 10.39 -19.72 -3.80
CA GLY A 323 10.97 -20.78 -2.98
C GLY A 323 12.15 -20.31 -2.13
N LYS A 324 12.98 -19.39 -2.64
CA LYS A 324 14.08 -18.77 -1.87
C LYS A 324 13.56 -17.94 -0.69
N MET A 325 12.38 -17.35 -0.79
CA MET A 325 11.78 -16.58 0.30
C MET A 325 11.44 -17.46 1.50
N GLY A 326 11.27 -18.78 1.30
CA GLY A 326 11.08 -19.74 2.39
C GLY A 326 12.22 -19.76 3.40
N GLU A 327 13.43 -19.30 3.06
CA GLU A 327 14.52 -19.12 4.04
C GLU A 327 14.23 -17.97 5.01
N LEU A 328 13.50 -16.95 4.54
CA LEU A 328 13.16 -15.74 5.28
C LEU A 328 11.82 -15.84 6.00
N LEU A 329 10.94 -16.74 5.57
CA LEU A 329 9.57 -16.91 6.09
C LEU A 329 9.43 -18.15 6.98
N ASP A 330 8.56 -18.09 8.00
CA ASP A 330 8.22 -19.19 8.91
C ASP A 330 7.10 -20.08 8.36
N GLY A 331 6.62 -21.05 9.15
CA GLY A 331 5.57 -21.99 8.72
C GLY A 331 4.18 -21.38 8.51
N GLU A 332 3.99 -20.10 8.85
CA GLU A 332 2.77 -19.31 8.59
C GLU A 332 3.01 -18.21 7.52
N ASP A 333 4.09 -18.32 6.74
CA ASP A 333 4.54 -17.35 5.73
C ASP A 333 4.83 -15.94 6.29
N GLN A 334 5.22 -15.84 7.57
CA GLN A 334 5.64 -14.58 8.21
C GLN A 334 7.16 -14.45 8.27
N TRP A 335 7.71 -13.23 8.34
CA TRP A 335 9.15 -13.02 8.46
C TRP A 335 9.72 -13.69 9.72
N LYS A 336 10.70 -14.60 9.56
CA LYS A 336 11.45 -15.22 10.66
C LYS A 336 12.27 -14.21 11.45
N ALA A 337 12.76 -13.18 10.77
CA ALA A 337 13.53 -12.10 11.37
C ALA A 337 13.25 -10.79 10.62
N ILE A 338 13.30 -9.68 11.36
CA ILE A 338 13.18 -8.33 10.81
C ILE A 338 14.32 -8.11 9.81
N PRO A 339 14.03 -7.62 8.59
CA PRO A 339 15.07 -7.31 7.59
C PRO A 339 16.14 -6.33 8.11
N GLU A 340 17.36 -6.49 7.61
CA GLU A 340 18.47 -5.59 7.93
C GLU A 340 18.19 -4.17 7.39
N GLY A 341 18.53 -3.14 8.17
CA GLY A 341 18.31 -1.74 7.80
C GLY A 341 16.90 -1.19 8.12
N MET A 342 16.00 -2.00 8.68
CA MET A 342 14.72 -1.48 9.18
C MET A 342 14.96 -0.57 10.39
N VAL A 343 14.36 0.63 10.37
CA VAL A 343 14.49 1.61 11.45
C VAL A 343 13.95 1.00 12.76
N TRP A 344 14.68 1.19 13.86
CA TRP A 344 14.28 0.75 15.21
C TRP A 344 14.13 -0.77 15.40
N ARG A 345 14.91 -1.58 14.67
CA ARG A 345 15.00 -3.04 14.84
C ARG A 345 15.20 -3.50 16.29
N ASP A 346 15.85 -2.67 17.11
CA ASP A 346 16.18 -2.95 18.52
C ASP A 346 15.05 -2.59 19.51
N TYR A 347 13.82 -2.31 19.03
CA TYR A 347 12.70 -2.08 19.94
C TYR A 347 12.31 -3.35 20.69
N GLU A 348 12.68 -3.40 21.96
CA GLU A 348 12.01 -4.24 22.94
C GLU A 348 10.87 -3.43 23.60
N PRO A 349 9.63 -3.94 23.63
CA PRO A 349 8.57 -3.36 24.45
C PRO A 349 9.08 -3.24 25.89
N VAL A 350 8.89 -2.08 26.51
CA VAL A 350 9.35 -1.81 27.88
C VAL A 350 8.89 -2.94 28.81
N GLY A 351 9.84 -3.79 29.26
CA GLY A 351 9.52 -4.89 30.18
C GLY A 351 10.40 -6.13 30.16
N ARG A 352 11.70 -6.06 29.84
CA ARG A 352 12.68 -7.12 30.14
C ARG A 352 13.76 -6.73 31.16
N GLN A 353 13.54 -5.67 31.93
CA GLN A 353 14.28 -5.53 33.17
C GLN A 353 13.72 -6.56 34.14
N ALA A 354 14.49 -7.62 34.37
CA ALA A 354 14.29 -8.49 35.52
C ALA A 354 14.14 -7.59 36.75
N ILE A 355 12.97 -7.61 37.37
CA ILE A 355 12.86 -7.18 38.75
C ILE A 355 13.61 -8.25 39.52
N VAL A 356 14.90 -8.03 39.74
CA VAL A 356 15.66 -8.74 40.76
C VAL A 356 15.04 -8.28 42.08
N VAL A 357 14.27 -9.17 42.71
CA VAL A 357 13.89 -9.00 44.11
C VAL A 357 15.06 -9.40 44.99
#